data_AF-A0A2A2QZS7-F1
#
_entry.id   AF-A0A2A2QZS7-F1
#
_cell.length_a   1.000
_cell.length_b   1.000
_cell.length_c   1.000
_cell.angle_alpha   90.00
_cell.angle_beta   90.00
_cell.angle_gamma   90.00
#
_symmetry.space_group_name_H-M   'P 1'
#
loop_
_entity.id
_entity.type
_entity.pdbx_description
1 polymer ?
#
loop_
_entity_poly.entity_id
_entity_poly.type
_entity_poly.pdbx_seq_one_letter_code
_entity_poly.pdbx_strand_id
1 'polypeptide(L)'
;MKTVPYFTLSLMLMASAVLAYEVGQTCFSKQATTPLLATADREAAKVGTVEWGKPLKVLAEQGRWLQVTDGDTKGWVYAGNVSSVKPPAENKNDFLPTTAADTTAAVAARPLSESSKKYASRKSLGEAAADVEWAEKQADAVTRAQVNTYMQEKGLGDYGK
;
A
#
# COMPACT_ATOMS: atom_id res chain seq x y z
N MET A 1 -43.65 1.05 -50.55
CA MET A 1 -44.40 0.73 -49.31
C MET A 1 -43.86 -0.58 -48.74
N LYS A 2 -43.39 -0.54 -47.48
CA LYS A 2 -43.31 -1.67 -46.50
C LYS A 2 -42.24 -2.74 -46.80
N THR A 3 -41.32 -3.16 -45.93
CA THR A 3 -41.05 -2.98 -44.48
C THR A 3 -39.66 -3.59 -44.20
N VAL A 4 -38.84 -2.96 -43.35
CA VAL A 4 -37.60 -3.54 -42.77
C VAL A 4 -38.00 -4.41 -41.56
N PRO A 5 -37.32 -5.54 -41.28
CA PRO A 5 -36.95 -5.73 -39.88
C PRO A 5 -35.55 -6.33 -39.65
N TYR A 6 -34.86 -5.60 -38.78
CA TYR A 6 -33.67 -5.84 -37.99
C TYR A 6 -33.54 -7.26 -37.41
N PHE A 7 -32.39 -7.91 -37.65
CA PHE A 7 -31.89 -9.00 -36.82
C PHE A 7 -30.75 -8.44 -35.95
N THR A 8 -31.03 -8.34 -34.66
CA THR A 8 -30.22 -7.74 -33.61
C THR A 8 -28.86 -8.42 -33.47
N LEU A 9 -27.78 -7.69 -33.74
CA LEU A 9 -26.42 -8.07 -33.39
C LEU A 9 -26.19 -7.75 -31.90
N SER A 10 -26.27 -8.79 -31.07
CA SER A 10 -25.98 -8.72 -29.64
C SER A 10 -24.47 -8.50 -29.44
N LEU A 11 -24.08 -7.24 -29.19
CA LEU A 11 -22.73 -6.89 -28.77
C LEU A 11 -22.64 -7.07 -27.25
N MET A 12 -22.13 -8.24 -26.85
CA MET A 12 -21.79 -8.58 -25.47
C MET A 12 -20.64 -7.67 -25.00
N LEU A 13 -21.00 -6.54 -24.38
CA LEU A 13 -20.05 -5.64 -23.74
C LEU A 13 -19.52 -6.34 -22.48
N MET A 14 -18.28 -6.84 -22.53
CA MET A 14 -17.54 -7.21 -21.32
C MET A 14 -17.52 -6.00 -20.39
N ALA A 15 -18.24 -6.09 -19.27
CA ALA A 15 -18.06 -5.18 -18.15
C ALA A 15 -16.70 -5.51 -17.50
N SER A 16 -15.62 -4.96 -18.06
CA SER A 16 -14.39 -4.79 -17.32
C SER A 16 -14.69 -3.81 -16.18
N ALA A 17 -14.94 -4.33 -14.98
CA ALA A 17 -15.04 -3.54 -13.76
C ALA A 17 -13.65 -2.96 -13.43
N VAL A 18 -13.26 -1.93 -14.18
CA VAL A 18 -12.33 -0.94 -13.65
C VAL A 18 -13.10 -0.27 -12.52
N LEU A 19 -12.56 -0.32 -11.31
CA LEU A 19 -13.05 0.45 -10.18
C LEU A 19 -12.92 1.94 -10.54
N ALA A 20 -13.89 2.47 -11.28
CA ALA A 20 -14.02 3.88 -11.60
C ALA A 20 -14.39 4.61 -10.30
N TYR A 21 -13.79 5.78 -10.09
CA TYR A 21 -14.14 6.57 -8.92
C TYR A 21 -15.46 7.28 -9.22
N GLU A 22 -16.49 7.05 -8.40
CA GLU A 22 -17.76 7.74 -8.57
C GLU A 22 -17.58 9.24 -8.27
N VAL A 23 -18.12 10.10 -9.14
CA VAL A 23 -18.11 11.55 -8.93
C VAL A 23 -18.86 11.87 -7.64
N GLY A 24 -18.22 12.60 -6.74
CA GLY A 24 -18.72 12.90 -5.39
C GLY A 24 -18.16 12.00 -4.30
N GLN A 25 -17.43 10.94 -4.64
CA GLN A 25 -16.78 10.05 -3.67
C GLN A 25 -15.59 10.75 -2.98
N THR A 26 -15.39 10.43 -1.70
CA THR A 26 -14.18 10.84 -0.97
C THR A 26 -13.06 9.85 -1.25
N CYS A 27 -11.91 10.36 -1.64
CA CYS A 27 -10.66 9.63 -1.80
C CYS A 27 -9.59 10.22 -0.86
N PHE A 28 -8.52 9.47 -0.63
CA PHE A 28 -7.45 9.83 0.29
C PHE A 28 -6.09 9.72 -0.40
N SER A 29 -5.21 10.69 -0.14
CA SER A 29 -3.84 10.69 -0.66
C SER A 29 -3.02 9.50 -0.12
N LYS A 30 -2.39 8.73 -1.02
CA LYS A 30 -1.51 7.58 -0.71
C LYS A 30 -0.03 7.91 -0.69
N GLN A 31 0.36 9.16 -0.95
CA GLN A 31 1.76 9.56 -0.91
C GLN A 31 1.99 10.57 0.19
N ALA A 32 3.24 10.64 0.66
CA ALA A 32 3.65 11.60 1.67
C ALA A 32 3.24 13.03 1.30
N THR A 33 3.32 13.32 0.00
CA THR A 33 3.08 14.60 -0.63
C THR A 33 2.56 14.34 -2.04
N THR A 34 1.26 14.52 -2.27
CA THR A 34 0.62 14.30 -3.57
C THR A 34 0.44 15.63 -4.30
N PRO A 35 1.09 15.87 -5.45
CA PRO A 35 0.92 17.11 -6.20
C PRO A 35 -0.45 17.13 -6.88
N LEU A 36 -1.12 18.28 -6.80
CA LEU A 36 -2.30 18.58 -7.60
C LEU A 36 -1.87 19.35 -8.86
N LEU A 37 -2.35 18.91 -10.02
CA LEU A 37 -1.97 19.45 -11.32
C LEU A 37 -3.07 20.33 -11.92
N ALA A 38 -2.70 21.25 -12.81
CA ALA A 38 -3.65 22.16 -13.48
C ALA A 38 -4.56 21.42 -14.49
N THR A 39 -4.02 20.44 -15.21
CA THR A 39 -4.72 19.63 -16.22
C THR A 39 -4.48 18.14 -15.98
N ALA A 40 -5.26 17.29 -16.65
CA ALA A 40 -5.16 15.84 -16.62
C ALA A 40 -3.94 15.30 -17.40
N ASP A 41 -2.76 15.88 -17.15
CA ASP A 41 -1.50 15.55 -17.84
C ASP A 41 -0.36 15.42 -16.84
N ARG A 42 0.55 14.47 -17.09
CA ARG A 42 1.67 14.20 -16.17
C ARG A 42 2.68 15.36 -16.09
N GLU A 43 2.77 16.13 -17.17
CA GLU A 43 3.70 17.26 -17.30
C GLU A 43 3.03 18.61 -16.97
N ALA A 44 1.77 18.60 -16.50
CA ALA A 44 1.07 19.82 -16.15
C ALA A 44 1.69 20.54 -14.95
N ALA A 45 1.50 21.86 -14.90
CA ALA A 45 1.96 22.68 -13.78
C ALA A 45 1.27 22.26 -12.48
N LYS A 46 2.04 22.30 -11.38
CA LYS A 46 1.54 22.00 -10.03
C LYS A 46 0.78 23.22 -9.52
N VAL A 47 -0.49 23.03 -9.16
CA VAL A 47 -1.36 24.07 -8.58
C VAL A 47 -1.45 23.98 -7.06
N GLY A 48 -1.09 22.83 -6.50
CA GLY A 48 -1.16 22.61 -5.05
C GLY A 48 -0.53 21.30 -4.65
N THR A 49 -0.58 21.01 -3.36
CA THR A 49 -0.02 19.80 -2.79
C THR A 49 -0.85 19.34 -1.61
N VAL A 50 -1.10 18.04 -1.55
CA VAL A 50 -1.95 17.41 -0.54
C VAL A 50 -1.12 16.45 0.31
N GLU A 51 -1.30 16.54 1.62
CA GLU A 51 -0.62 15.66 2.58
C GLU A 51 -1.23 14.25 2.61
N TRP A 52 -0.48 13.31 3.19
CA TRP A 52 -0.90 11.93 3.40
C TRP A 52 -2.25 11.81 4.07
N GLY A 53 -3.13 10.95 3.54
CA GLY A 53 -4.40 10.63 4.18
C GLY A 53 -5.40 11.80 4.26
N LYS A 54 -5.12 12.94 3.63
CA LYS A 54 -6.09 14.06 3.55
C LYS A 54 -7.29 13.60 2.70
N PRO A 55 -8.53 13.82 3.17
CA PRO A 55 -9.72 13.54 2.39
C PRO A 55 -9.84 14.53 1.24
N LEU A 56 -10.17 14.01 0.07
CA LEU A 56 -10.33 14.75 -1.18
C LEU A 56 -11.64 14.33 -1.83
N LYS A 57 -12.44 15.28 -2.28
CA LYS A 57 -13.68 15.00 -3.00
C LYS A 57 -13.40 14.91 -4.49
N VAL A 58 -13.79 13.81 -5.13
CA VAL A 58 -13.71 13.64 -6.59
C VAL A 58 -14.82 14.47 -7.24
N LEU A 59 -14.44 15.36 -8.15
CA LEU A 59 -15.34 16.23 -8.91
C LEU A 59 -15.56 15.74 -10.34
N ALA A 60 -14.54 15.15 -10.95
CA ALA A 60 -14.60 14.62 -12.30
C ALA A 60 -13.53 13.54 -12.51
N GLU A 61 -13.75 12.66 -13.48
CA GLU A 61 -12.77 11.68 -13.94
C GLU A 61 -12.48 11.90 -15.43
N GLN A 62 -11.20 11.82 -15.80
CA GLN A 62 -10.75 11.84 -17.18
C GLN A 62 -9.70 10.74 -17.38
N GLY A 63 -10.16 9.57 -17.81
CA GLY A 63 -9.30 8.40 -17.96
C GLY A 63 -8.72 7.95 -16.62
N ARG A 64 -7.40 8.06 -16.44
CA ARG A 64 -6.72 7.72 -15.16
C ARG A 64 -6.48 8.93 -14.25
N TRP A 65 -7.09 10.07 -14.57
CA TRP A 65 -6.97 11.30 -13.82
C TRP A 65 -8.27 11.64 -13.12
N LEU A 66 -8.15 12.07 -11.87
CA LEU A 66 -9.26 12.48 -11.05
C LEU A 66 -9.10 13.96 -10.75
N GLN A 67 -10.11 14.75 -11.09
CA GLN A 67 -10.20 16.11 -10.60
C GLN A 67 -10.72 16.06 -9.17
N VAL A 68 -9.96 16.63 -8.25
CA VAL A 68 -10.22 16.57 -6.82
C VAL A 68 -10.21 17.96 -6.20
N THR A 69 -10.88 18.11 -5.07
CA THR A 69 -10.81 19.31 -4.24
C THR A 69 -10.68 18.93 -2.77
N ASP A 70 -9.90 19.72 -2.03
CA ASP A 70 -9.84 19.68 -0.57
C ASP A 70 -10.70 20.77 0.10
N GLY A 71 -11.44 21.56 -0.70
CA GLY A 71 -12.24 22.71 -0.25
C GLY A 71 -11.59 24.04 -0.62
N ASP A 72 -10.26 24.14 -0.49
CA ASP A 72 -9.49 25.36 -0.73
C ASP A 72 -8.84 25.35 -2.12
N THR A 73 -8.36 24.19 -2.55
CA THR A 73 -7.60 23.99 -3.79
C THR A 73 -8.23 22.90 -4.63
N LYS A 74 -8.41 23.19 -5.93
CA LYS A 74 -8.89 22.24 -6.94
C LYS A 74 -7.76 21.90 -7.91
N GLY A 75 -7.61 20.62 -8.24
CA GLY A 75 -6.65 20.19 -9.26
C GLY A 75 -6.84 18.74 -9.66
N TRP A 76 -5.97 18.26 -10.54
CA TRP A 76 -5.96 16.90 -11.06
C TRP A 76 -4.92 16.05 -10.35
N VAL A 77 -5.29 14.82 -10.03
CA VAL A 77 -4.42 13.82 -9.42
C VAL A 77 -4.53 12.51 -10.19
N TYR A 78 -3.42 11.81 -10.36
CA TYR A 78 -3.44 10.48 -10.95
C TYR A 78 -4.11 9.48 -10.01
N ALA A 79 -5.04 8.67 -10.51
CA ALA A 79 -5.84 7.74 -9.69
C ALA A 79 -4.97 6.77 -8.86
N GLY A 80 -3.80 6.38 -9.37
CA GLY A 80 -2.86 5.52 -8.65
C GLY A 80 -2.27 6.15 -7.36
N ASN A 81 -2.33 7.47 -7.22
CA ASN A 81 -1.82 8.22 -6.07
C ASN A 81 -2.87 8.41 -4.97
N VAL A 82 -4.12 7.98 -5.19
CA VAL A 82 -5.21 8.09 -4.22
C VAL A 82 -5.85 6.72 -3.94
N SER A 83 -6.53 6.61 -2.80
CA SER A 83 -7.22 5.41 -2.33
C SER A 83 -8.64 5.77 -1.91
N SER A 84 -9.60 4.88 -2.14
CA SER A 84 -10.97 5.01 -1.62
C SER A 84 -11.03 4.73 -0.11
N VAL A 85 -10.02 4.03 0.41
CA VAL A 85 -9.85 3.73 1.84
C VAL A 85 -8.81 4.66 2.43
N LYS A 86 -9.10 5.26 3.58
CA LYS A 86 -8.16 6.11 4.31
C LYS A 86 -6.92 5.30 4.67
N PRO A 87 -5.73 5.69 4.21
CA PRO A 87 -4.52 5.00 4.62
C PRO A 87 -4.26 5.26 6.11
N PRO A 88 -3.73 4.27 6.85
CA PRO A 88 -3.41 4.43 8.27
C PRO A 88 -2.43 5.60 8.47
N ALA A 89 -2.59 6.32 9.59
CA ALA A 89 -1.75 7.48 9.91
C ALA A 89 -0.30 7.08 10.19
N GLU A 90 -0.12 5.87 10.73
CA GLU A 90 1.15 5.18 10.87
C GLU A 90 1.48 4.49 9.53
N ASN A 91 2.74 4.44 9.13
CA ASN A 91 3.24 3.83 7.86
C ASN A 91 3.30 4.73 6.61
N LYS A 92 3.35 6.07 6.76
CA LYS A 92 3.65 7.02 5.66
C LYS A 92 4.87 6.63 4.80
N ASN A 93 5.80 5.83 5.37
CA ASN A 93 7.08 5.48 4.74
C ASN A 93 7.36 3.97 4.53
N ASP A 94 6.53 3.05 5.03
CA ASP A 94 6.86 1.61 5.00
C ASP A 94 5.78 0.68 4.44
N PHE A 95 4.57 1.17 4.15
CA PHE A 95 3.49 0.38 3.53
C PHE A 95 3.13 -0.93 4.27
N LEU A 96 3.57 -1.11 5.52
CA LEU A 96 3.23 -2.25 6.34
C LEU A 96 1.93 -1.98 7.11
N PRO A 97 1.11 -3.01 7.37
CA PRO A 97 0.03 -2.88 8.34
C PRO A 97 0.61 -2.71 9.75
N THR A 98 0.14 -1.73 10.52
CA THR A 98 0.52 -1.57 11.95
C THR A 98 -0.45 -2.26 12.90
N THR A 99 -1.54 -2.84 12.39
CA THR A 99 -2.46 -3.63 13.20
C THR A 99 -2.36 -5.11 12.85
N ALA A 100 -2.53 -5.95 13.87
CA ALA A 100 -2.56 -7.41 13.69
C ALA A 100 -3.73 -7.85 12.78
N ALA A 101 -4.85 -7.10 12.79
CA ALA A 101 -6.01 -7.38 11.95
C ALA A 101 -5.76 -7.14 10.45
N ASP A 102 -4.91 -6.16 10.12
CA ASP A 102 -4.54 -5.83 8.74
C ASP A 102 -3.35 -6.67 8.24
N THR A 103 -2.78 -7.53 9.09
CA THR A 103 -1.62 -8.36 8.77
C THR A 103 -2.07 -9.71 8.19
N THR A 104 -1.84 -9.90 6.88
CA THR A 104 -2.02 -11.22 6.25
C THR A 104 -0.86 -12.17 6.58
N ALA A 105 -1.11 -13.48 6.57
CA ALA A 105 -0.09 -14.51 6.76
C ALA A 105 1.11 -14.34 5.82
N ALA A 106 0.89 -13.89 4.58
CA ALA A 106 1.95 -13.61 3.62
C ALA A 106 2.81 -12.40 4.00
N VAL A 107 2.27 -11.42 4.74
CA VAL A 107 3.00 -10.24 5.24
C VAL A 107 3.72 -10.59 6.55
N ALA A 108 3.09 -11.37 7.42
CA ALA A 108 3.70 -11.88 8.65
C ALA A 108 4.86 -12.87 8.38
N ALA A 109 4.78 -13.64 7.29
CA ALA A 109 5.82 -14.58 6.88
C ALA A 109 7.03 -13.90 6.22
N ARG A 110 6.99 -12.59 5.97
CA ARG A 110 8.15 -11.88 5.43
C ARG A 110 9.20 -11.76 6.53
N PRO A 111 10.48 -12.08 6.26
CA PRO A 111 11.54 -11.84 7.22
C PRO A 111 11.51 -10.37 7.65
N LEU A 112 11.38 -10.13 8.95
CA LEU A 112 11.39 -8.78 9.52
C LEU A 112 12.71 -8.04 9.24
N SER A 113 13.76 -8.79 8.91
CA SER A 113 15.10 -8.28 8.69
C SER A 113 15.25 -7.41 7.45
N GLU A 114 14.62 -7.73 6.32
CA GLU A 114 14.74 -6.91 5.10
C GLU A 114 14.09 -5.52 5.26
N SER A 115 12.93 -5.46 5.91
CA SER A 115 12.28 -4.19 6.25
C SER A 115 13.10 -3.41 7.29
N SER A 116 13.64 -4.10 8.30
CA SER A 116 14.47 -3.49 9.35
C SER A 116 15.77 -2.91 8.80
N LYS A 117 16.45 -3.62 7.89
CA LYS A 117 17.66 -3.15 7.18
C LYS A 117 17.36 -1.89 6.36
N LYS A 118 16.29 -1.88 5.56
CA LYS A 118 15.87 -0.71 4.77
C LYS A 118 15.56 0.51 5.66
N TYR A 119 14.86 0.30 6.77
CA TYR A 119 14.58 1.36 7.72
C TYR A 119 15.87 1.94 8.31
N ALA A 120 16.77 1.07 8.79
CA ALA A 120 18.05 1.45 9.36
C ALA A 120 18.92 2.25 8.36
N SER A 121 18.99 1.83 7.10
CA SER A 121 19.72 2.54 6.05
C SER A 121 19.13 3.93 5.77
N ARG A 122 17.79 4.08 5.72
CA ARG A 122 17.14 5.39 5.48
C ARG A 122 17.35 6.38 6.63
N LYS A 123 17.57 5.88 7.85
CA LYS A 123 17.74 6.68 9.06
C LYS A 123 19.20 6.82 9.50
N SER A 124 20.15 6.32 8.69
CA SER A 124 21.58 6.31 9.00
C SER A 124 21.90 5.60 10.31
N LEU A 125 21.14 4.56 10.66
CA LEU A 125 21.32 3.74 11.87
C LEU A 125 22.20 2.53 11.55
N GLY A 126 23.47 2.78 11.19
CA GLY A 126 24.40 1.73 10.75
C GLY A 126 24.64 0.62 11.78
N GLU A 127 24.65 0.97 13.06
CA GLU A 127 24.82 0.01 14.17
C GLU A 127 23.65 -0.97 14.25
N ALA A 128 22.41 -0.46 14.19
CA ALA A 128 21.21 -1.30 14.22
C ALA A 128 21.13 -2.27 13.02
N ALA A 129 21.66 -1.88 11.85
CA ALA A 129 21.73 -2.78 10.71
C ALA A 129 22.72 -3.94 10.93
N ALA A 130 23.86 -3.66 11.57
CA ALA A 130 24.86 -4.67 11.92
C ALA A 130 24.33 -5.62 13.01
N ASP A 131 23.58 -5.11 13.99
CA ASP A 131 22.95 -5.94 15.04
C ASP A 131 21.92 -6.90 14.46
N VAL A 132 21.12 -6.44 13.48
CA VAL A 132 20.16 -7.30 12.76
C VAL A 132 20.91 -8.41 12.00
N GLU A 133 21.99 -8.06 11.29
CA GLU A 133 22.79 -9.04 10.55
C GLU A 133 23.47 -10.06 11.49
N TRP A 134 23.94 -9.60 12.65
CA TRP A 134 24.49 -10.49 13.68
C TRP A 134 23.41 -11.44 14.22
N ALA A 135 22.24 -10.91 14.56
CA ALA A 135 21.14 -11.72 15.09
C ALA A 135 20.66 -12.78 14.09
N GLU A 136 20.61 -12.45 12.79
CA GLU A 136 20.34 -13.42 11.73
C GLU A 136 21.38 -14.52 11.66
N LYS A 137 22.68 -14.16 11.66
CA LYS A 137 23.78 -15.14 11.66
C LYS A 137 23.72 -16.07 12.87
N GLN A 138 23.36 -15.56 14.05
CA GLN A 138 23.19 -16.39 15.24
C GLN A 138 21.95 -17.28 15.14
N ALA A 139 20.83 -16.76 14.61
CA ALA A 139 19.61 -17.54 14.42
C ALA A 139 19.83 -18.70 13.44
N ASP A 140 20.55 -18.47 12.34
CA ASP A 140 20.90 -19.49 11.35
C ASP A 140 21.91 -20.53 11.90
N ALA A 141 22.80 -20.10 12.79
CA ALA A 141 23.76 -21.00 13.44
C ALA A 141 23.09 -21.94 14.46
N VAL A 142 21.95 -21.55 15.02
CA VAL A 142 21.22 -22.34 16.02
C VAL A 142 20.23 -23.28 15.32
N THR A 143 20.63 -24.54 15.18
CA THR A 143 19.79 -25.58 14.57
C THR A 143 18.72 -26.08 15.54
N ARG A 144 17.57 -26.54 15.02
CA ARG A 144 16.52 -27.20 15.83
C ARG A 144 17.05 -28.39 16.64
N ALA A 145 18.04 -29.10 16.11
CA ALA A 145 18.69 -30.20 16.81
C ALA A 145 19.42 -29.72 18.07
N GLN A 146 20.22 -28.66 17.96
CA GLN A 146 20.91 -28.06 19.10
C GLN A 146 19.93 -27.50 20.14
N VAL A 147 18.82 -26.88 19.69
CA VAL A 147 17.76 -26.42 20.60
C VAL A 147 17.14 -27.59 21.35
N ASN A 148 16.79 -28.68 20.67
CA ASN A 148 16.21 -29.86 21.31
C ASN A 148 17.18 -30.52 22.30
N THR A 149 18.46 -30.67 21.94
CA THR A 149 19.48 -31.19 22.85
C THR A 149 19.61 -30.31 24.09
N TYR A 150 19.68 -28.99 23.92
CA TYR A 150 19.73 -28.06 25.04
C TYR A 150 18.48 -28.12 25.93
N MET A 151 17.29 -28.21 25.33
CA MET A 151 16.04 -28.35 26.07
C MET A 151 15.96 -29.66 26.86
N GLN A 152 16.48 -30.76 26.29
CA GLN A 152 16.60 -32.04 26.99
C GLN A 152 17.58 -31.99 28.16
N GLU A 153 18.78 -31.45 27.95
CA GLU A 153 19.81 -31.34 28.99
C GLU A 153 19.40 -30.45 30.17
N LYS A 154 18.64 -29.39 29.90
CA LYS A 154 18.17 -28.45 30.92
C LYS A 154 16.81 -28.81 31.50
N GLY A 155 16.18 -29.91 31.04
CA GLY A 155 14.82 -30.28 31.46
C GLY A 155 13.81 -29.15 31.20
N LEU A 156 13.93 -28.45 30.07
CA LEU A 156 13.06 -27.33 29.71
C LEU A 156 11.91 -27.81 28.82
N GLY A 157 10.70 -27.32 29.10
CA GLY A 157 9.49 -27.70 28.35
C GLY A 157 9.03 -29.13 28.66
N ASP A 158 8.60 -29.86 27.64
CA ASP A 158 8.06 -31.23 27.78
C ASP A 158 9.08 -32.26 28.28
N TYR A 159 10.38 -31.92 28.28
CA TYR A 159 11.48 -32.77 28.75
C TYR A 159 11.76 -32.65 30.26
N GLY A 160 11.14 -31.71 30.96
CA GLY A 160 11.32 -31.47 32.39
C GLY A 160 10.38 -32.25 33.32
N LYS A 161 9.86 -33.40 32.87
CA LYS A 161 8.97 -34.24 33.69
C LYS A 161 9.73 -35.06 34.74
#